data_AF-A0A7C0TYW0-F1
#
_entry.id   AF-A0A7C0TYW0-F1
#
_cell.length_a   1.000
_cell.length_b   1.000
_cell.length_c   1.000
_cell.angle_alpha   90.00
_cell.angle_beta   90.00
_cell.angle_gamma   90.00
#
_symmetry.space_group_name_H-M   'P 1'
#
loop_
_entity.id
_entity.type
_entity.pdbx_description
1 polymer ?
#
loop_
_entity_poly.entity_id
_entity_poly.type
_entity_poly.pdbx_seq_one_letter_code
_entity_poly.pdbx_strand_id
1 'polypeptide(L)' 'MIIPRALWQLAGMKRAIKRGKRKFKKTLIKNGFPKELAEELAKEYAPLDEMLSIKGILKLVKTSWRTGHNIPAFPKLR' A
#
# COMPACT_ATOMS: atom_id res chain seq x y z
N MET A 1 -23.30 -6.58 7.62
CA MET A 1 -22.83 -5.67 6.54
C MET A 1 -21.58 -4.91 6.97
N ILE A 2 -20.38 -5.51 6.79
CA ILE A 2 -19.08 -4.93 7.22
C ILE A 2 -18.41 -4.11 6.09
N ILE A 3 -18.94 -4.24 4.87
CA ILE A 3 -18.43 -3.66 3.62
C ILE A 3 -18.28 -2.12 3.69
N PRO A 4 -19.22 -1.32 4.26
CA PRO A 4 -19.10 0.13 4.24
C PRO A 4 -17.90 0.66 5.03
N ARG A 5 -17.62 0.04 6.18
CA ARG A 5 -16.55 0.47 7.08
C ARG A 5 -15.17 0.20 6.49
N ALA A 6 -15.00 -0.94 5.82
CA ALA A 6 -13.76 -1.28 5.14
C ALA A 6 -13.43 -0.31 3.99
N LEU A 7 -14.42 0.03 3.15
CA LEU A 7 -14.27 1.00 2.07
C LEU A 7 -13.92 2.40 2.59
N TRP A 8 -14.55 2.81 3.70
CA TRP A 8 -14.24 4.07 4.37
C TRP A 8 -12.79 4.15 4.86
N GLN A 9 -12.30 3.07 5.49
CA GLN A 9 -10.91 3.01 5.94
C GLN A 9 -9.92 3.06 4.78
N LEU A 10 -10.19 2.35 3.67
CA LEU A 10 -9.36 2.41 2.46
C LEU A 10 -9.33 3.82 1.85
N ALA A 11 -10.48 4.50 1.81
CA ALA A 11 -10.55 5.89 1.36
C ALA A 11 -9.75 6.84 2.27
N GLY A 12 -9.82 6.64 3.59
CA GLY A 12 -9.02 7.37 4.58
C GLY A 12 -7.52 7.14 4.41
N MET A 13 -7.11 5.90 4.18
CA MET A 13 -5.72 5.50 3.96
C MET A 13 -5.14 6.13 2.69
N LYS A 14 -5.89 6.10 1.57
CA LYS A 14 -5.53 6.79 0.33
C LYS A 14 -5.34 8.30 0.54
N ARG A 15 -6.19 8.92 1.36
CA ARG A 15 -6.09 10.35 1.70
C ARG A 15 -4.84 10.64 2.54
N ALA A 16 -4.46 9.76 3.46
CA ALA A 16 -3.26 9.90 4.27
C ALA A 16 -1.98 9.84 3.43
N ILE A 17 -1.91 8.90 2.48
CA ILE A 17 -0.76 8.75 1.55
C ILE A 17 -0.59 10.01 0.69
N LYS A 18 -1.68 10.53 0.11
CA LYS A 18 -1.65 11.79 -0.65
C LYS A 18 -1.16 12.97 0.19
N ARG A 19 -1.58 13.04 1.46
CA ARG A 19 -1.09 14.07 2.39
C ARG A 19 0.40 13.89 2.69
N GLY A 20 0.86 12.65 2.88
CA GLY A 20 2.27 12.31 3.06
C GLY A 20 3.13 12.75 1.88
N LYS A 21 2.76 12.37 0.66
CA LYS A 21 3.43 12.78 -0.59
C LYS A 21 3.51 14.31 -0.73
N ARG A 22 2.43 15.04 -0.42
CA ARG A 22 2.42 16.50 -0.46
C ARG A 22 3.36 17.12 0.58
N LYS A 23 3.37 16.59 1.81
CA LYS A 23 4.27 17.07 2.87
C LYS A 23 5.73 16.77 2.51
N PHE A 24 6.03 15.56 2.04
CA PHE A 24 7.35 15.12 1.61
C PHE A 24 7.94 16.01 0.52
N LYS A 25 7.17 16.28 -0.55
CA LYS A 25 7.58 17.23 -1.60
C LYS A 25 7.85 18.62 -1.03
N LYS A 26 6.96 19.12 -0.15
CA LYS A 26 7.10 20.45 0.46
C LYS A 26 8.33 20.54 1.36
N THR A 27 8.66 19.48 2.11
CA THR A 27 9.84 19.45 2.98
C THR A 27 11.13 19.40 2.18
N LEU A 28 11.18 18.64 1.07
CA LEU A 28 12.35 18.60 0.19
C LEU A 28 12.64 19.98 -0.41
N ILE A 29 11.62 20.65 -0.95
CA ILE A 29 11.77 22.01 -1.50
C ILE A 29 12.21 22.99 -0.40
N LYS A 30 11.67 22.89 0.82
CA LYS A 30 12.06 23.74 1.96
C LYS A 30 13.52 23.51 2.37
N ASN A 31 14.03 22.30 2.21
CA ASN A 31 15.43 21.95 2.50
C ASN A 31 16.39 22.31 1.35
N GLY A 32 15.93 23.03 0.32
CA GLY A 32 16.78 23.50 -0.77
C GLY A 32 16.98 22.49 -1.90
N PHE A 33 16.23 21.38 -1.91
CA PHE A 33 16.33 20.43 -3.02
C PHE A 33 15.73 21.02 -4.32
N PRO A 34 16.33 20.71 -5.48
CA PRO A 34 15.76 21.07 -6.77
C PRO A 34 14.35 20.51 -6.91
N LYS A 35 13.45 21.32 -7.46
CA LYS A 35 12.03 20.96 -7.61
C LYS A 35 11.83 19.69 -8.44
N GLU A 36 12.71 19.47 -9.42
CA GLU A 36 12.73 18.29 -10.28
C GLU A 36 13.08 17.02 -9.48
N LEU A 37 14.16 17.07 -8.68
CA LEU A 37 14.57 15.97 -7.81
C LEU A 37 13.49 15.64 -6.77
N ALA A 38 12.84 16.67 -6.21
CA ALA A 38 11.74 16.49 -5.27
C ALA A 38 10.49 15.86 -5.93
N GLU A 39 10.30 16.05 -7.24
CA GLU A 39 9.23 15.38 -8.00
C GLU A 39 9.57 13.94 -8.34
N GLU A 40 10.81 13.64 -8.71
CA GLU A 40 11.28 12.27 -8.94
C GLU A 40 11.20 11.43 -7.67
N LEU A 41 11.72 11.94 -6.55
CA LEU A 41 11.62 11.27 -5.26
C LEU A 41 10.16 11.10 -4.81
N ALA A 42 9.28 12.05 -5.11
CA ALA A 42 7.85 11.92 -4.81
C ALA A 42 7.13 10.92 -5.75
N LYS A 43 7.68 10.64 -6.94
CA LYS A 43 7.20 9.57 -7.85
C LYS A 43 7.70 8.20 -7.36
N GLU A 44 8.94 8.09 -6.91
CA GLU A 44 9.49 6.88 -6.29
C GLU A 44 8.90 6.56 -4.92
N TYR A 45 8.25 7.52 -4.27
CA TYR A 45 7.42 7.24 -3.09
C TYR A 45 6.09 6.57 -3.45
N ALA A 46 5.67 6.61 -4.73
CA ALA A 46 4.41 6.06 -5.22
C ALA A 46 4.30 4.53 -5.47
N PRO A 47 5.35 3.67 -5.41
CA PRO A 47 5.17 2.21 -5.39
C PRO A 47 4.27 1.76 -4.23
N LEU A 48 4.19 2.56 -3.17
CA LEU A 48 3.27 2.35 -2.05
C LEU A 48 1.79 2.57 -2.44
N ASP A 49 1.51 3.49 -3.37
CA ASP A 49 0.18 3.70 -3.96
C ASP A 49 -0.22 2.50 -4.85
N GLU A 50 0.76 1.83 -5.47
CA GLU A 50 0.54 0.63 -6.28
C GLU A 50 0.34 -0.64 -5.43
N MET A 51 1.07 -0.79 -4.31
CA MET A 51 0.81 -1.84 -3.31
C MET A 51 -0.58 -1.71 -2.66
N LEU A 52 -1.04 -0.48 -2.43
CA LEU A 52 -2.37 -0.19 -1.89
C LEU A 52 -3.47 -0.09 -2.95
N SER A 53 -3.12 -0.20 -4.24
CA SER A 53 -4.09 -0.36 -5.31
C SER A 53 -4.88 -1.64 -5.09
N ILE A 54 -6.15 -1.63 -5.52
CA ILE A 54 -7.02 -2.81 -5.49
C ILE A 54 -6.32 -4.00 -6.15
N LYS A 55 -5.49 -3.78 -7.18
CA LYS A 55 -4.64 -4.83 -7.78
C LYS A 55 -3.59 -5.40 -6.82
N GLY A 56 -2.90 -4.57 -6.04
CA GLY A 56 -1.91 -4.98 -5.04
C GLY A 56 -2.57 -5.77 -3.90
N ILE A 57 -3.68 -5.26 -3.38
CA ILE A 57 -4.50 -5.96 -2.37
C ILE A 57 -5.03 -7.28 -2.92
N LEU A 58 -5.58 -7.29 -4.14
CA LEU A 58 -6.10 -8.50 -4.79
C LEU A 58 -4.99 -9.52 -5.04
N LYS A 59 -3.78 -9.09 -5.43
CA LYS A 59 -2.62 -9.97 -5.63
C LYS A 59 -2.18 -10.60 -4.31
N LEU A 60 -2.12 -9.81 -3.23
CA LEU A 60 -1.76 -10.26 -1.89
C LEU A 60 -2.78 -11.22 -1.29
N VAL A 61 -4.08 -10.93 -1.49
CA VAL A 61 -5.17 -11.84 -1.17
C VAL A 61 -5.04 -13.13 -1.99
N LYS A 62 -4.88 -13.05 -3.32
CA LYS A 62 -4.76 -14.21 -4.22
C LYS A 62 -3.53 -15.09 -3.90
N THR A 63 -2.44 -14.52 -3.42
CA THR A 63 -1.29 -15.28 -2.92
C THR A 63 -1.61 -15.97 -1.59
N SER A 64 -2.33 -15.32 -0.66
CA SER A 64 -2.73 -15.94 0.62
C SER A 64 -3.66 -17.15 0.43
N TRP A 65 -4.58 -17.11 -0.54
CA TRP A 65 -5.46 -18.23 -0.87
C TRP A 65 -4.70 -19.44 -1.45
N ARG A 66 -3.57 -19.22 -2.15
CA ARG A 66 -2.74 -20.32 -2.66
C ARG A 66 -1.93 -21.00 -1.56
N THR A 67 -1.52 -20.28 -0.53
CA THR A 67 -0.72 -20.85 0.58
C THR A 67 -1.58 -21.74 1.50
N GLY A 68 -2.89 -21.50 1.58
CA GLY A 68 -3.82 -22.32 2.37
C GLY A 68 -4.18 -23.69 1.77
N HIS A 69 -3.97 -23.91 0.47
CA HIS A 69 -4.27 -25.22 -0.18
C HIS A 69 -3.09 -26.21 -0.15
N ASN A 70 -1.89 -25.77 0.21
CA ASN A 70 -0.69 -26.60 0.24
C ASN A 70 -0.14 -26.82 1.65
N ILE A 71 -0.99 -26.79 2.69
CA ILE A 71 -0.58 -27.32 3.99
C ILE A 71 -0.65 -28.84 3.87
N PRO A 72 0.48 -29.58 3.76
CA PRO A 72 0.41 -31.03 3.81
C PRO A 72 -0.24 -31.40 5.15
N ALA A 73 -1.25 -32.26 5.10
CA ALA A 73 -1.90 -32.77 6.30
C ALA A 73 -0.83 -33.41 7.19
N PHE A 74 -0.48 -32.77 8.29
CA PHE A 74 0.36 -33.38 9.30
C PHE A 74 -0.37 -34.62 9.81
N PRO A 75 0.21 -35.83 9.70
CA PRO A 75 -0.44 -37.02 10.22
C PRO A 75 -0.54 -36.84 11.74
N LYS A 76 -1.77 -36.97 12.27
CA LYS A 76 -1.98 -37.05 13.71
C LYS A 76 -1.27 -38.30 14.19
N LEU A 77 -0.09 -38.14 14.78
CA LEU A 77 0.54 -39.17 15.59
C LEU A 77 -0.39 -39.44 16.77
N ARG A 78 -0.95 -40.64 16.78
CA ARG A 78 -1.85 -41.16 17.81
C ARG A 78 -1.04 -41.93 18.84
#